data_AF-K1UZI3-F1
#
_entry.id   AF-K1UZI3-F1
#
_cell.length_a   1.000
_cell.length_b   1.000
_cell.length_c   1.000
_cell.angle_alpha   90.00
_cell.angle_beta   90.00
_cell.angle_gamma   90.00
#
_symmetry.space_group_name_H-M   'P 1'
#
loop_
_entity.id
_entity.type
_entity.pdbx_description
1 polymer ?
#
loop_
_entity_poly.entity_id
_entity_poly.type
_entity_poly.pdbx_seq_one_letter_code
_entity_poly.pdbx_strand_id
1 'polypeptide(L)'
;GTGKILRLQDEEYRLLKAIFSPQATVKTVMQAFSEEAPDKVEAFLRNTAQMNLLRMPPLETLCCDYHEDICQQIDHNLAQLILEVTQRCNFRCKYCIYNSSYEGNHDFSAANMSWDTAKQAIDYLFAHSAERKNIYLTFYGGEPLLQFDLIKQATLYGGLSICERIGTSPSIGTIAEGVDKDKTIHTYIDDYLAQTKPLCENCWAFNICPMCYAACFDKGGVNIKKKSFACQNCRTHTYLMLGTFCTLMEERPDALEVLDRSVLL
;
A
#
# COMPACT_ATOMS: atom_id res chain seq x y z
N GLY A 1 -16.05 21.56 4.18
CA GLY A 1 -14.82 22.28 4.60
C GLY A 1 -13.66 21.86 3.70
N THR A 2 -12.57 22.63 3.65
CA THR A 2 -11.46 22.39 2.71
C THR A 2 -10.50 21.24 3.09
N GLY A 3 -10.71 20.56 4.23
CA GLY A 3 -9.84 19.48 4.71
C GLY A 3 -8.43 19.93 5.13
N LYS A 4 -8.13 21.23 5.09
CA LYS A 4 -6.82 21.79 5.42
C LYS A 4 -6.61 21.80 6.93
N ILE A 5 -5.41 21.42 7.35
CA ILE A 5 -4.94 21.55 8.72
C ILE A 5 -3.98 22.74 8.76
N LEU A 6 -4.20 23.66 9.70
CA LEU A 6 -3.43 24.90 9.83
C LEU A 6 -2.84 25.00 11.23
N ARG A 7 -1.62 25.54 11.30
CA ARG A 7 -1.07 26.08 12.54
C ARG A 7 -1.42 27.55 12.62
N LEU A 8 -2.24 27.91 13.60
CA LEU A 8 -2.70 29.28 13.81
C LEU A 8 -1.76 30.02 14.75
N GLN A 9 -1.60 31.32 14.52
CA GLN A 9 -1.12 32.26 15.54
C GLN A 9 -2.25 32.60 16.53
N ASP A 10 -1.89 33.17 17.68
CA ASP A 10 -2.85 33.46 18.76
C ASP A 10 -3.97 34.42 18.32
N GLU A 11 -3.64 35.41 17.49
CA GLU A 11 -4.63 36.30 16.85
C GLU A 11 -5.59 35.54 15.93
N GLU A 12 -5.09 34.68 15.05
CA GLU A 12 -5.92 33.93 14.10
C GLU A 12 -6.84 32.95 14.83
N TYR A 13 -6.34 32.34 15.91
CA TYR A 13 -7.15 31.51 16.80
C TYR A 13 -8.27 32.32 17.46
N ARG A 14 -7.99 33.51 18.00
CA ARG A 14 -9.02 34.36 18.61
C ARG A 14 -10.08 34.80 17.61
N LEU A 15 -9.67 35.20 16.41
CA LEU A 15 -10.59 35.58 15.33
C LEU A 15 -11.48 34.41 14.90
N LEU A 16 -10.89 33.23 14.65
CA LEU A 16 -11.66 32.03 14.27
C LEU A 16 -12.56 31.55 15.41
N LYS A 17 -12.11 31.62 16.66
CA LYS A 17 -12.93 31.28 17.83
C LYS A 17 -14.13 32.20 17.98
N ALA A 18 -13.97 33.49 17.68
CA ALA A 18 -15.08 34.44 17.67
C ALA A 18 -16.09 34.12 16.55
N ILE A 19 -15.61 33.80 15.34
CA ILE A 19 -16.45 33.43 14.20
C ILE A 19 -17.25 32.14 14.47
N PHE A 20 -16.60 31.11 15.00
CA PHE A 20 -17.19 29.78 15.22
C PHE A 20 -17.79 29.58 16.62
N SER A 21 -17.91 30.65 17.41
CA SER A 21 -18.58 30.58 18.70
C SER A 21 -20.07 30.23 18.50
N PRO A 22 -20.65 29.27 19.25
CA PRO A 22 -22.08 28.97 19.18
C PRO A 22 -22.99 30.16 19.50
N GLN A 23 -22.45 31.17 20.20
CA GLN A 23 -23.13 32.42 20.54
C GLN A 23 -22.68 33.61 19.67
N ALA A 24 -22.00 33.35 18.55
CA ALA A 24 -21.49 34.39 17.68
C ALA A 24 -22.62 35.28 17.14
N THR A 25 -22.49 36.59 17.36
CA THR A 25 -23.29 37.62 16.73
C THR A 25 -22.39 38.53 15.91
N VAL A 26 -22.94 39.26 14.95
CA VAL A 26 -22.18 40.27 14.19
C VAL A 26 -21.43 41.22 15.13
N LYS A 27 -22.07 41.67 16.22
CA LYS A 27 -21.47 42.57 17.20
C LYS A 27 -20.27 41.95 17.91
N THR A 28 -20.40 40.71 18.40
CA THR A 28 -19.32 40.04 19.15
C THR A 28 -18.15 39.68 18.24
N VAL A 29 -18.42 39.31 16.99
CA VAL A 29 -17.37 39.05 16.00
C VAL A 29 -16.64 40.35 15.65
N MET A 30 -17.37 41.43 15.37
CA MET A 30 -16.76 42.72 15.03
C MET A 30 -15.94 43.31 16.18
N GLN A 31 -16.37 43.11 17.43
CA GLN A 31 -15.59 43.46 18.60
C GLN A 31 -14.25 42.70 18.62
N ALA A 32 -14.26 41.37 18.48
CA ALA A 32 -13.03 40.57 18.46
C ALA A 32 -12.07 41.00 17.34
N PHE A 33 -12.60 41.36 16.16
CA PHE A 33 -11.79 41.89 15.05
C PHE A 33 -11.22 43.29 15.34
N SER A 34 -11.92 44.11 16.12
CA SER A 34 -11.46 45.46 16.50
C SER A 34 -10.39 45.44 17.60
N GLU A 35 -10.31 44.36 18.38
CA GLU A 35 -9.32 44.16 19.45
C GLU A 35 -7.94 43.73 18.91
N GLU A 36 -7.86 43.27 17.66
CA GLU A 36 -6.61 42.91 16.99
C GLU A 36 -6.00 44.08 16.21
N ALA A 37 -4.69 44.02 15.98
CA ALA A 37 -4.00 44.98 15.13
C ALA A 37 -4.50 44.90 13.67
N PRO A 38 -4.77 46.04 12.99
CA PRO A 38 -5.37 46.04 11.65
C PRO A 38 -4.58 45.26 10.59
N ASP A 39 -3.25 45.29 10.65
CA ASP A 39 -2.35 44.56 9.76
C ASP A 39 -2.48 43.04 9.90
N LYS A 40 -2.67 42.56 11.14
CA LYS A 40 -2.89 41.13 11.43
C LYS A 40 -4.26 40.66 10.92
N VAL A 41 -5.29 41.47 11.11
CA VAL A 41 -6.64 41.19 10.58
C VAL A 41 -6.61 41.13 9.06
N GLU A 42 -5.95 42.08 8.41
CA GLU A 42 -5.81 42.09 6.95
C GLU A 42 -5.05 40.86 6.45
N ALA A 43 -3.95 40.49 7.11
CA ALA A 43 -3.18 39.28 6.78
C ALA A 43 -4.04 38.02 6.93
N PHE A 44 -4.79 37.89 8.03
CA PHE A 44 -5.71 36.77 8.25
C PHE A 44 -6.78 36.68 7.16
N LEU A 45 -7.44 37.79 6.81
CA LEU A 45 -8.47 37.82 5.77
C LEU A 45 -7.90 37.46 4.40
N ARG A 46 -6.74 38.01 4.05
CA ARG A 46 -6.03 37.71 2.79
C ARG A 46 -5.69 36.23 2.70
N ASN A 47 -5.08 35.66 3.74
CA ASN A 47 -4.68 34.25 3.77
C ASN A 47 -5.92 33.34 3.72
N THR A 48 -6.97 33.69 4.47
CA THR A 48 -8.26 32.98 4.49
C THR A 48 -8.89 32.92 3.10
N ALA A 49 -8.89 34.05 2.37
CA ALA A 49 -9.40 34.14 1.02
C ALA A 49 -8.54 33.35 0.02
N GLN A 50 -7.22 33.56 0.03
CA GLN A 50 -6.28 32.84 -0.86
C GLN A 50 -6.36 31.32 -0.69
N MET A 51 -6.47 30.86 0.56
CA MET A 51 -6.56 29.45 0.88
C MET A 51 -7.99 28.90 0.81
N ASN A 52 -9.00 29.73 0.49
CA ASN A 52 -10.41 29.36 0.48
C ASN A 52 -10.87 28.70 1.81
N LEU A 53 -10.31 29.08 2.97
CA LEU A 53 -10.46 28.32 4.22
C LEU A 53 -11.93 28.17 4.66
N LEU A 54 -12.71 29.23 4.50
CA LEU A 54 -14.12 29.29 4.88
C LEU A 54 -15.07 29.12 3.68
N ARG A 55 -14.54 28.78 2.50
CA ARG A 55 -15.35 28.58 1.30
C ARG A 55 -16.04 27.22 1.38
N MET A 56 -17.36 27.25 1.27
CA MET A 56 -18.16 26.07 0.95
C MET A 56 -18.71 26.25 -0.47
N PRO A 57 -18.13 25.58 -1.49
CA PRO A 57 -18.76 25.60 -2.81
C PRO A 57 -20.17 24.99 -2.72
N PRO A 58 -21.12 25.43 -3.55
CA PRO A 58 -22.43 24.81 -3.61
C PRO A 58 -22.26 23.32 -3.91
N LEU A 59 -22.96 22.48 -3.16
CA LEU A 59 -23.01 21.06 -3.42
C LEU A 59 -23.90 20.83 -4.64
N GLU A 60 -23.30 20.66 -5.81
CA GLU A 60 -24.04 20.40 -7.05
C GLU A 60 -24.45 18.92 -7.15
N THR A 61 -23.50 18.01 -6.85
CA THR A 61 -23.71 16.56 -6.87
C THR A 61 -22.84 15.91 -5.79
N LEU A 62 -23.37 14.85 -5.16
CA LEU A 62 -22.57 13.93 -4.34
C LEU A 62 -21.95 12.87 -5.26
N CYS A 63 -20.74 13.14 -5.77
CA CYS A 63 -19.98 12.11 -6.47
C CYS A 63 -19.21 11.27 -5.44
N CYS A 64 -19.46 9.96 -5.43
CA CYS A 64 -18.50 9.02 -4.86
C CYS A 64 -17.29 8.98 -5.81
N ASP A 65 -16.06 8.97 -5.29
CA ASP A 65 -14.80 8.97 -6.08
C ASP A 65 -14.71 7.84 -7.12
N TYR A 66 -15.62 6.87 -7.09
CA TYR A 66 -15.66 5.69 -7.94
C TYR A 66 -16.82 5.67 -8.96
N HIS A 67 -17.60 6.74 -9.10
CA HIS A 67 -18.85 6.69 -9.89
C HIS A 67 -18.64 6.40 -11.39
N GLU A 68 -17.58 6.92 -12.01
CA GLU A 68 -17.40 6.79 -13.47
C GLU A 68 -16.91 5.40 -13.89
N ASP A 69 -16.12 4.72 -13.06
CA ASP A 69 -15.47 3.44 -13.39
C ASP A 69 -15.87 2.29 -12.46
N ILE A 70 -17.03 2.38 -11.79
CA ILE A 70 -17.43 1.41 -10.76
C ILE A 70 -17.42 -0.04 -11.27
N CYS A 71 -17.86 -0.28 -12.50
CA CYS A 71 -17.83 -1.61 -13.11
C CYS A 71 -16.40 -2.13 -13.27
N GLN A 72 -15.49 -1.30 -13.78
CA GLN A 72 -14.07 -1.66 -13.90
C GLN A 72 -13.45 -1.94 -12.52
N GLN A 73 -13.79 -1.14 -11.51
CA GLN A 73 -13.30 -1.31 -10.14
C GLN A 73 -13.77 -2.64 -9.53
N ILE A 74 -15.04 -3.01 -9.74
CA ILE A 74 -15.61 -4.28 -9.29
C ILE A 74 -14.92 -5.44 -10.00
N ASP A 75 -14.70 -5.33 -11.32
CA ASP A 75 -14.24 -6.45 -12.13
C ASP A 75 -12.73 -6.71 -12.03
N HIS A 76 -11.92 -5.70 -11.67
CA HIS A 76 -10.46 -5.79 -11.79
C HIS A 76 -9.66 -5.31 -10.58
N ASN A 77 -10.29 -4.66 -9.61
CA ASN A 77 -9.58 -3.98 -8.51
C ASN A 77 -9.88 -4.56 -7.11
N LEU A 78 -10.31 -5.83 -7.04
CA LEU A 78 -10.56 -6.51 -5.77
C LEU A 78 -9.26 -6.66 -4.96
N ALA A 79 -9.21 -6.00 -3.79
CA ALA A 79 -8.00 -5.94 -2.97
C ALA A 79 -7.97 -6.99 -1.84
N GLN A 80 -9.13 -7.31 -1.27
CA GLN A 80 -9.23 -8.16 -0.09
C GLN A 80 -10.40 -9.13 -0.20
N LEU A 81 -10.15 -10.37 0.19
CA LEU A 81 -11.17 -11.39 0.43
C LEU A 81 -11.14 -11.77 1.92
N ILE A 82 -12.30 -11.69 2.56
CA ILE A 82 -12.50 -12.15 3.94
C ILE A 82 -13.33 -13.44 3.87
N LEU A 83 -12.75 -14.55 4.31
CA LEU A 83 -13.42 -15.84 4.39
C LEU A 83 -13.90 -16.08 5.81
N GLU A 84 -15.21 -16.05 6.01
CA GLU A 84 -15.83 -16.56 7.23
C GLU A 84 -15.75 -18.09 7.24
N VAL A 85 -14.66 -18.64 7.77
CA VAL A 85 -14.39 -20.08 7.69
C VAL A 85 -15.31 -20.90 8.60
N THR A 86 -15.84 -20.29 9.66
CA THR A 86 -16.76 -20.92 10.60
C THR A 86 -17.58 -19.90 11.37
N GLN A 87 -18.83 -20.21 11.65
CA GLN A 87 -19.68 -19.47 12.59
C GLN A 87 -19.53 -19.97 14.05
N ARG A 88 -18.77 -21.06 14.26
CA ARG A 88 -18.49 -21.61 15.59
C ARG A 88 -17.46 -20.75 16.29
N CYS A 89 -17.68 -20.48 17.57
CA CYS A 89 -16.68 -19.88 18.46
C CYS A 89 -16.63 -20.67 19.78
N ASN A 90 -15.46 -20.79 20.39
CA ASN A 90 -15.27 -21.35 21.74
C ASN A 90 -15.56 -20.32 22.85
N PHE A 91 -15.85 -19.07 22.49
CA PHE A 91 -16.30 -17.99 23.40
C PHE A 91 -17.67 -17.41 22.98
N ARG A 92 -18.28 -16.61 23.86
CA ARG A 92 -19.54 -15.88 23.62
C ARG A 92 -19.44 -14.44 24.12
N CYS A 93 -18.60 -13.66 23.46
CA CYS A 93 -18.31 -12.28 23.86
C CYS A 93 -19.57 -11.40 23.72
N LYS A 94 -19.91 -10.62 24.75
CA LYS A 94 -21.06 -9.70 24.74
C LYS A 94 -21.00 -8.63 23.65
N TYR A 95 -19.79 -8.25 23.24
CA TYR A 95 -19.52 -7.26 22.20
C TYR A 95 -19.31 -7.91 20.82
N CYS A 96 -19.52 -9.23 20.69
CA CYS A 96 -19.39 -9.90 19.38
C CYS A 96 -20.51 -9.42 18.45
N ILE A 97 -20.16 -9.06 17.21
CA ILE A 97 -21.12 -8.62 16.20
C ILE A 97 -22.15 -9.70 15.83
N TYR A 98 -21.81 -10.98 16.03
CA TYR A 98 -22.67 -12.13 15.81
C TYR A 98 -23.45 -12.46 17.07
N ASN A 99 -24.32 -11.54 17.49
CA ASN A 99 -25.21 -11.75 18.62
C ASN A 99 -26.58 -11.10 18.37
N SER A 100 -27.59 -11.56 19.11
CA SER A 100 -28.98 -11.10 18.98
C SER A 100 -29.24 -9.61 19.31
N SER A 101 -28.27 -8.91 19.88
CA SER A 101 -28.34 -7.46 20.14
C SER A 101 -27.97 -6.60 18.93
N TYR A 102 -27.37 -7.17 17.89
CA TYR A 102 -27.01 -6.47 16.65
C TYR A 102 -27.96 -6.87 15.51
N GLU A 103 -28.96 -6.02 15.22
CA GLU A 103 -29.87 -6.23 14.09
C GLU A 103 -29.11 -6.22 12.75
N GLY A 104 -29.51 -7.13 11.84
CA GLY A 104 -28.92 -7.25 10.50
C GLY A 104 -27.78 -8.28 10.38
N ASN A 105 -27.20 -8.73 11.50
CA ASN A 105 -26.24 -9.83 11.51
C ASN A 105 -26.93 -11.16 11.80
N HIS A 106 -26.29 -12.28 11.42
CA HIS A 106 -26.74 -13.59 11.88
C HIS A 106 -26.38 -13.80 13.36
N ASP A 107 -27.15 -14.65 14.04
CA ASP A 107 -26.86 -15.08 15.40
C ASP A 107 -25.79 -16.19 15.43
N PHE A 108 -25.34 -16.59 16.61
CA PHE A 108 -24.39 -17.68 16.79
C PHE A 108 -24.90 -18.98 16.16
N SER A 109 -24.07 -19.61 15.33
CA SER A 109 -24.40 -20.86 14.66
C SER A 109 -23.22 -21.85 14.69
N ALA A 110 -23.47 -23.07 14.20
CA ALA A 110 -22.45 -24.10 14.07
C ALA A 110 -21.98 -24.34 12.62
N ALA A 111 -22.35 -23.46 11.68
CA ALA A 111 -22.00 -23.60 10.28
C ALA A 111 -20.47 -23.49 10.05
N ASN A 112 -19.96 -24.27 9.11
CA ASN A 112 -18.58 -24.18 8.62
C ASN A 112 -18.60 -23.98 7.11
N MET A 113 -17.64 -23.22 6.61
CA MET A 113 -17.40 -23.09 5.18
C MET A 113 -16.88 -24.41 4.61
N SER A 114 -17.36 -24.81 3.43
CA SER A 114 -16.81 -25.96 2.72
C SER A 114 -15.55 -25.59 1.94
N TRP A 115 -14.70 -26.58 1.67
CA TRP A 115 -13.54 -26.40 0.79
C TRP A 115 -13.94 -25.85 -0.59
N ASP A 116 -15.00 -26.39 -1.20
CA ASP A 116 -15.43 -25.97 -2.53
C ASP A 116 -15.82 -24.49 -2.57
N THR A 117 -16.44 -23.99 -1.49
CA THR A 117 -16.81 -22.58 -1.35
C THR A 117 -15.56 -21.71 -1.18
N ALA A 118 -14.63 -22.11 -0.31
CA ALA A 118 -13.37 -21.38 -0.10
C ALA A 118 -12.55 -21.30 -1.40
N LYS A 119 -12.46 -22.42 -2.14
CA LYS A 119 -11.77 -22.47 -3.43
C LYS A 119 -12.41 -21.54 -4.46
N GLN A 120 -13.73 -21.59 -4.64
CA GLN A 120 -14.44 -20.71 -5.56
C GLN A 120 -14.23 -19.23 -5.22
N ALA A 121 -14.23 -18.87 -3.94
CA ALA A 121 -13.98 -17.51 -3.50
C ALA A 121 -12.54 -17.06 -3.78
N ILE A 122 -11.55 -17.93 -3.57
CA ILE A 122 -10.14 -17.64 -3.87
C ILE A 122 -9.92 -17.53 -5.39
N ASP A 123 -10.54 -18.39 -6.20
CA ASP A 123 -10.52 -18.30 -7.66
C ASP A 123 -11.10 -16.97 -8.14
N TYR A 124 -12.20 -16.55 -7.53
CA TYR A 124 -12.81 -15.24 -7.79
C TYR A 124 -11.85 -14.10 -7.44
N LEU A 125 -11.17 -14.16 -6.29
CA LEU A 125 -10.16 -13.16 -5.91
C LEU A 125 -9.08 -13.01 -6.98
N PHE A 126 -8.48 -14.12 -7.42
CA PHE A 126 -7.42 -14.09 -8.43
C PHE A 126 -7.91 -13.58 -9.80
N ALA A 127 -9.16 -13.89 -10.18
CA ALA A 127 -9.73 -13.44 -11.44
C ALA A 127 -10.00 -11.92 -11.47
N HIS A 128 -10.33 -11.31 -10.32
CA HIS A 128 -10.79 -9.92 -10.24
C HIS A 128 -9.78 -8.96 -9.58
N SER A 129 -8.52 -9.38 -9.45
CA SER A 129 -7.45 -8.60 -8.81
C SER A 129 -6.28 -8.28 -9.75
N ALA A 130 -6.47 -8.38 -11.07
CA ALA A 130 -5.39 -8.28 -12.05
C ALA A 130 -4.64 -6.93 -12.02
N GLU A 131 -5.30 -5.85 -11.60
CA GLU A 131 -4.70 -4.51 -11.50
C GLU A 131 -4.04 -4.23 -10.14
N ARG A 132 -4.12 -5.19 -9.19
CA ARG A 132 -3.52 -5.05 -7.86
C ARG A 132 -2.11 -5.63 -7.81
N LYS A 133 -1.19 -4.88 -7.20
CA LYS A 133 0.16 -5.37 -6.88
C LYS A 133 0.15 -6.41 -5.76
N ASN A 134 -0.73 -6.20 -4.78
CA ASN A 134 -0.90 -7.04 -3.60
C ASN A 134 -2.38 -7.33 -3.40
N ILE A 135 -2.69 -8.55 -2.98
CA ILE A 135 -4.03 -8.97 -2.55
C ILE A 135 -3.95 -9.54 -1.14
N TYR A 136 -5.05 -9.42 -0.40
CA TYR A 136 -5.13 -9.85 0.99
C TYR A 136 -6.19 -10.92 1.17
N LEU A 137 -5.79 -12.10 1.64
CA LEU A 137 -6.69 -13.15 2.08
C LEU A 137 -6.76 -13.13 3.61
N THR A 138 -7.96 -12.95 4.16
CA THR A 138 -8.20 -12.89 5.61
C THR A 138 -9.15 -14.01 6.02
N PHE A 139 -8.81 -14.74 7.09
CA PHE A 139 -9.69 -15.74 7.67
C PHE A 139 -10.42 -15.14 8.88
N TYR A 140 -11.74 -15.24 8.89
CA TYR A 140 -12.65 -14.64 9.86
C TYR A 140 -13.77 -15.61 10.26
N GLY A 141 -14.74 -15.12 11.04
CA GLY A 141 -15.88 -15.87 11.56
C GLY A 141 -15.90 -15.85 13.09
N GLY A 142 -16.38 -16.94 13.69
CA GLY A 142 -16.36 -17.13 15.14
C GLY A 142 -14.94 -17.29 15.68
N GLU A 143 -14.44 -18.51 15.76
CA GLU A 143 -13.03 -18.83 16.04
C GLU A 143 -12.43 -19.52 14.82
N PRO A 144 -11.74 -18.77 13.93
CA PRO A 144 -11.21 -19.30 12.68
C PRO A 144 -10.31 -20.53 12.86
N LEU A 145 -9.57 -20.61 13.98
CA LEU A 145 -8.66 -21.73 14.24
C LEU A 145 -9.38 -23.07 14.49
N LEU A 146 -10.71 -23.06 14.70
CA LEU A 146 -11.51 -24.30 14.69
C LEU A 146 -11.60 -24.94 13.29
N GLN A 147 -11.22 -24.22 12.24
CA GLN A 147 -11.13 -24.68 10.85
C GLN A 147 -9.69 -24.61 10.33
N PHE A 148 -8.72 -24.98 11.17
CA PHE A 148 -7.30 -24.90 10.82
C PHE A 148 -6.91 -25.69 9.56
N ASP A 149 -7.53 -26.86 9.32
CA ASP A 149 -7.27 -27.65 8.12
C ASP A 149 -7.78 -26.97 6.85
N LEU A 150 -8.96 -26.32 6.91
CA LEU A 150 -9.47 -25.51 5.80
C LEU A 150 -8.58 -24.29 5.54
N ILE A 151 -8.14 -23.60 6.61
CA ILE A 151 -7.20 -22.48 6.52
C ILE A 151 -5.91 -22.91 5.82
N LYS A 152 -5.32 -24.03 6.26
CA LYS A 152 -4.14 -24.62 5.59
C LYS A 152 -4.43 -24.87 4.13
N GLN A 153 -5.53 -25.56 3.80
CA GLN A 153 -5.89 -25.90 2.44
C GLN A 153 -6.08 -24.65 1.55
N ALA A 154 -6.67 -23.58 2.08
CA ALA A 154 -6.83 -22.30 1.41
C ALA A 154 -5.48 -21.58 1.19
N THR A 155 -4.63 -21.51 2.22
CA THR A 155 -3.28 -20.95 2.10
C THR A 155 -2.43 -21.74 1.11
N LEU A 156 -2.54 -23.06 1.12
CA LEU A 156 -1.88 -23.99 0.21
C LEU A 156 -2.23 -23.71 -1.24
N TYR A 157 -3.52 -23.54 -1.50
CA TYR A 157 -4.04 -23.27 -2.84
C TYR A 157 -3.55 -21.95 -3.42
N GLY A 158 -3.27 -20.96 -2.57
CA GLY A 158 -2.67 -19.68 -2.97
C GLY A 158 -1.20 -19.77 -3.45
N GLY A 159 -0.51 -20.89 -3.22
CA GLY A 159 0.87 -21.13 -3.67
C GLY A 159 1.95 -20.43 -2.85
N LEU A 160 3.21 -20.82 -3.10
CA LEU A 160 4.41 -20.21 -2.52
C LEU A 160 5.12 -19.36 -3.58
N SER A 161 5.63 -18.20 -3.19
CA SER A 161 6.43 -17.31 -4.06
C SER A 161 7.83 -17.13 -3.49
N ILE A 162 8.82 -16.90 -4.36
CA ILE A 162 10.22 -16.76 -3.94
C ILE A 162 10.54 -15.41 -3.29
N CYS A 163 9.79 -14.35 -3.65
CA CYS A 163 9.97 -13.00 -3.13
C CYS A 163 8.69 -12.18 -3.28
N GLU A 164 8.31 -11.46 -2.22
CA GLU A 164 7.15 -10.58 -2.15
C GLU A 164 7.20 -9.40 -3.12
N ARG A 165 8.41 -8.98 -3.53
CA ARG A 165 8.62 -7.85 -4.46
C ARG A 165 8.21 -8.16 -5.90
N ILE A 166 7.87 -9.40 -6.22
CA ILE A 166 7.69 -9.89 -7.60
C ILE A 166 6.20 -10.06 -7.95
N GLY A 167 5.28 -9.80 -7.01
CA GLY A 167 3.85 -9.82 -7.25
C GLY A 167 3.37 -11.15 -7.84
N THR A 168 2.97 -11.16 -9.11
CA THR A 168 2.42 -12.33 -9.82
C THR A 168 3.49 -13.32 -10.29
N SER A 169 4.47 -13.64 -9.47
CA SER A 169 5.58 -14.51 -9.87
C SER A 169 5.15 -15.97 -9.98
N PRO A 170 5.78 -16.80 -10.84
CA PRO A 170 5.47 -18.22 -10.91
C PRO A 170 5.59 -18.92 -9.55
N SER A 171 4.55 -19.63 -9.12
CA SER A 171 4.59 -20.34 -7.83
C SER A 171 5.76 -21.36 -7.80
N ILE A 172 6.51 -21.37 -6.69
CA ILE A 172 7.60 -22.31 -6.42
C ILE A 172 7.13 -23.59 -5.72
N GLY A 173 5.82 -23.74 -5.50
CA GLY A 173 5.24 -24.93 -4.87
C GLY A 173 4.08 -24.57 -3.94
N THR A 174 3.72 -25.52 -3.08
CA THR A 174 2.70 -25.35 -2.05
C THR A 174 3.26 -25.83 -0.72
N ILE A 175 2.69 -25.45 0.42
CA ILE A 175 3.12 -25.99 1.74
C ILE A 175 2.92 -27.53 1.80
N ALA A 176 2.04 -28.12 0.98
CA ALA A 176 1.65 -29.52 1.02
C ALA A 176 2.62 -30.38 0.22
N GLU A 177 3.03 -29.89 -0.94
CA GLU A 177 3.99 -30.56 -1.82
C GLU A 177 5.42 -30.11 -1.51
N GLY A 178 5.58 -29.04 -0.73
CA GLY A 178 6.84 -28.37 -0.48
C GLY A 178 7.25 -27.48 -1.65
N VAL A 179 8.50 -27.01 -1.59
CA VAL A 179 9.13 -26.26 -2.68
C VAL A 179 9.55 -27.24 -3.78
N ASP A 180 9.04 -27.02 -4.99
CA ASP A 180 9.50 -27.68 -6.20
C ASP A 180 10.85 -27.07 -6.61
N LYS A 181 11.93 -27.75 -6.20
CA LYS A 181 13.30 -27.27 -6.40
C LYS A 181 13.66 -27.20 -7.88
N ASP A 182 13.24 -28.18 -8.67
CA ASP A 182 13.59 -28.27 -10.08
C ASP A 182 12.92 -27.15 -10.87
N LYS A 183 11.61 -26.93 -10.64
CA LYS A 183 10.88 -25.80 -11.21
C LYS A 183 11.48 -24.47 -10.79
N THR A 184 11.86 -24.34 -9.51
CA THR A 184 12.44 -23.11 -8.97
C THR A 184 13.77 -22.78 -9.64
N ILE A 185 14.67 -23.75 -9.75
CA ILE A 185 15.97 -23.59 -10.41
C ILE A 185 15.77 -23.23 -11.89
N HIS A 186 14.94 -23.99 -12.60
CA HIS A 186 14.68 -23.72 -14.02
C HIS A 186 14.13 -22.30 -14.23
N THR A 187 13.09 -21.91 -13.48
CA THR A 187 12.36 -20.67 -13.71
C THR A 187 13.13 -19.42 -13.25
N TYR A 188 13.78 -19.49 -12.09
CA TYR A 188 14.38 -18.30 -11.46
C TYR A 188 15.89 -18.21 -11.64
N ILE A 189 16.56 -19.31 -11.99
CA ILE A 189 18.01 -19.33 -12.23
C ILE A 189 18.27 -19.55 -13.71
N ASP A 190 17.90 -20.70 -14.28
CA ASP A 190 18.32 -21.07 -15.64
C ASP A 190 17.72 -20.13 -16.69
N ASP A 191 16.40 -19.91 -16.65
CA ASP A 191 15.70 -19.00 -17.56
C ASP A 191 16.20 -17.55 -17.41
N TYR A 192 16.44 -17.12 -16.17
CA TYR A 192 17.03 -15.81 -15.91
C TYR A 192 18.42 -15.70 -16.52
N LEU A 193 19.32 -16.64 -16.26
CA LEU A 193 20.68 -16.61 -16.82
C LEU A 193 20.65 -16.68 -18.34
N ALA A 194 19.86 -17.59 -18.93
CA ALA A 194 19.77 -17.77 -20.37
C ALA A 194 19.30 -16.49 -21.08
N GLN A 195 18.24 -15.84 -20.57
CA GLN A 195 17.68 -14.65 -21.20
C GLN A 195 18.49 -13.38 -20.90
N THR A 196 19.20 -13.34 -19.78
CA THR A 196 19.93 -12.13 -19.36
C THR A 196 21.39 -12.12 -19.77
N LYS A 197 22.00 -13.28 -20.01
CA LYS A 197 23.39 -13.40 -20.45
C LYS A 197 23.72 -12.48 -21.64
N PRO A 198 22.93 -12.41 -22.74
CA PRO A 198 23.25 -11.54 -23.87
C PRO A 198 23.34 -10.05 -23.53
N LEU A 199 22.65 -9.60 -22.48
CA LEU A 199 22.67 -8.21 -22.01
C LEU A 199 23.80 -7.95 -21.00
N CYS A 200 24.23 -8.98 -20.28
CA CYS A 200 25.09 -8.85 -19.10
C CYS A 200 26.54 -9.27 -19.36
N GLU A 201 26.80 -10.17 -20.31
CA GLU A 201 28.11 -10.78 -20.51
C GLU A 201 29.25 -9.79 -20.81
N ASN A 202 28.94 -8.67 -21.48
CA ASN A 202 29.90 -7.61 -21.82
C ASN A 202 29.59 -6.30 -21.08
N CYS A 203 28.80 -6.33 -20.01
CA CYS A 203 28.41 -5.13 -19.29
C CYS A 203 29.54 -4.63 -18.37
N TRP A 204 29.97 -3.38 -18.56
CA TRP A 204 31.02 -2.76 -17.73
C TRP A 204 30.68 -2.71 -16.23
N ALA A 205 29.39 -2.68 -15.89
CA ALA A 205 28.91 -2.59 -14.51
C ALA A 205 28.64 -3.96 -13.87
N PHE A 206 28.93 -5.08 -14.55
CA PHE A 206 28.48 -6.41 -14.14
C PHE A 206 28.79 -6.73 -12.66
N ASN A 207 30.03 -6.49 -12.22
CA ASN A 207 30.50 -6.82 -10.86
C ASN A 207 29.90 -5.93 -9.76
N ILE A 208 29.26 -4.83 -10.12
CA ILE A 208 28.71 -3.82 -9.20
C ILE A 208 27.23 -3.54 -9.49
N CYS A 209 26.58 -4.39 -10.28
CA CYS A 209 25.21 -4.19 -10.72
C CYS A 209 24.24 -4.49 -9.58
N PRO A 210 23.39 -3.54 -9.14
CA PRO A 210 22.44 -3.75 -8.06
C PRO A 210 21.11 -4.38 -8.53
N MET A 211 21.05 -4.85 -9.78
CA MET A 211 19.79 -5.22 -10.44
C MET A 211 19.32 -6.61 -9.97
N CYS A 212 18.22 -6.63 -9.23
CA CYS A 212 17.56 -7.85 -8.75
C CYS A 212 16.60 -8.41 -9.81
N TYR A 213 16.47 -9.74 -9.91
CA TYR A 213 15.48 -10.39 -10.77
C TYR A 213 14.05 -9.88 -10.51
N ALA A 214 13.73 -9.45 -9.28
CA ALA A 214 12.46 -8.81 -8.93
C ALA A 214 12.09 -7.60 -9.80
N ALA A 215 13.07 -6.87 -10.34
CA ALA A 215 12.81 -5.73 -11.23
C ALA A 215 12.36 -6.14 -12.64
N CYS A 216 12.45 -7.42 -12.99
CA CYS A 216 12.22 -7.90 -14.34
C CYS A 216 11.54 -9.27 -14.43
N PHE A 217 10.82 -9.69 -13.39
CA PHE A 217 9.96 -10.87 -13.44
C PHE A 217 8.48 -10.48 -13.51
N ASP A 218 7.67 -11.32 -14.16
CA ASP A 218 6.21 -11.29 -14.14
C ASP A 218 5.64 -12.72 -14.18
N LYS A 219 4.32 -12.87 -14.41
CA LYS A 219 3.63 -14.18 -14.45
C LYS A 219 4.18 -15.15 -15.50
N GLY A 220 4.80 -14.63 -16.57
CA GLY A 220 5.41 -15.43 -17.63
C GLY A 220 6.89 -15.71 -17.43
N GLY A 221 7.47 -15.34 -16.27
CA GLY A 221 8.90 -15.45 -15.99
C GLY A 221 9.65 -14.15 -16.27
N VAL A 222 10.81 -14.25 -16.92
CA VAL A 222 11.71 -13.12 -17.15
C VAL A 222 11.17 -12.18 -18.24
N ASN A 223 11.03 -10.91 -17.91
CA ASN A 223 10.60 -9.84 -18.81
C ASN A 223 11.80 -8.99 -19.23
N ILE A 224 12.35 -9.30 -20.41
CA ILE A 224 13.53 -8.63 -20.96
C ILE A 224 13.30 -7.14 -21.26
N LYS A 225 12.08 -6.72 -21.61
CA LYS A 225 11.78 -5.30 -21.81
C LYS A 225 11.90 -4.52 -20.51
N LYS A 226 11.30 -5.02 -19.42
CA LYS A 226 11.45 -4.43 -18.08
C LYS A 226 12.91 -4.43 -17.62
N LYS A 227 13.63 -5.53 -17.86
CA LYS A 227 15.06 -5.62 -17.53
C LYS A 227 15.88 -4.55 -18.25
N SER A 228 15.71 -4.39 -19.56
CA SER A 228 16.49 -3.42 -20.34
C SER A 228 16.30 -2.00 -19.83
N PHE A 229 15.07 -1.62 -19.48
CA PHE A 229 14.77 -0.33 -18.86
C PHE A 229 15.43 -0.18 -17.48
N ALA A 230 15.25 -1.16 -16.58
CA ALA A 230 15.86 -1.14 -15.25
C ALA A 230 17.40 -1.13 -15.32
N CYS A 231 17.99 -1.87 -16.27
CA CYS A 231 19.42 -1.95 -16.52
C CYS A 231 20.02 -0.61 -16.93
N GLN A 232 19.31 0.18 -17.74
CA GLN A 232 19.75 1.53 -18.08
C GLN A 232 19.82 2.43 -16.84
N ASN A 233 18.75 2.43 -16.02
CA ASN A 233 18.70 3.21 -14.79
C ASN A 233 19.78 2.79 -13.80
N CYS A 234 19.99 1.47 -13.62
CA CYS A 234 21.05 0.94 -12.77
C CYS A 234 22.43 1.40 -13.25
N ARG A 235 22.75 1.27 -14.55
CA ARG A 235 24.05 1.70 -15.09
C ARG A 235 24.29 3.20 -14.93
N THR A 236 23.29 4.02 -15.20
CA THR A 236 23.40 5.48 -15.00
C THR A 236 23.62 5.82 -13.53
N HIS A 237 22.85 5.22 -12.62
CA HIS A 237 23.02 5.44 -11.19
C HIS A 237 24.41 4.99 -10.70
N THR A 238 24.85 3.80 -11.08
CA THR A 238 26.18 3.29 -10.75
C THR A 238 27.29 4.19 -11.30
N TYR A 239 27.16 4.68 -12.53
CA TYR A 239 28.13 5.62 -13.12
C TYR A 239 28.24 6.91 -12.31
N LEU A 240 27.10 7.50 -11.94
CA LEU A 240 27.06 8.71 -11.13
C LEU A 240 27.65 8.47 -9.73
N MET A 241 27.29 7.36 -9.08
CA MET A 241 27.81 7.00 -7.77
C MET A 241 29.33 6.80 -7.79
N LEU A 242 29.87 6.13 -8.81
CA LEU A 242 31.31 5.97 -8.98
C LEU A 242 32.00 7.32 -9.24
N GLY A 243 31.42 8.16 -10.10
CA GLY A 243 31.93 9.50 -10.37
C GLY A 243 32.00 10.34 -9.09
N THR A 244 30.91 10.40 -8.33
CA THR A 244 30.86 11.08 -7.03
C THR A 244 31.87 10.51 -6.05
N PHE A 245 32.00 9.19 -5.96
CA PHE A 245 32.98 8.55 -5.09
C PHE A 245 34.42 8.94 -5.46
N CYS A 246 34.78 8.89 -6.75
CA CYS A 246 36.11 9.31 -7.22
C CYS A 246 36.37 10.79 -6.94
N THR A 247 35.42 11.68 -7.24
CA THR A 247 35.54 13.12 -6.94
C THR A 247 35.72 13.37 -5.44
N LEU A 248 34.98 12.65 -4.58
CA LEU A 248 35.15 12.76 -3.14
C LEU A 248 36.52 12.26 -2.68
N MET A 249 37.03 11.16 -3.23
CA MET A 249 38.39 10.70 -2.93
C MET A 249 39.47 11.72 -3.31
N GLU A 250 39.30 12.42 -4.43
CA GLU A 250 40.28 13.40 -4.92
C GLU A 250 40.19 14.74 -4.19
N GLU A 251 38.98 15.27 -3.98
CA GLU A 251 38.78 16.62 -3.46
C GLU A 251 38.63 16.66 -1.94
N ARG A 252 38.02 15.63 -1.33
CA ARG A 252 37.62 15.60 0.09
C ARG A 252 37.74 14.19 0.71
N PRO A 253 38.95 13.60 0.74
CA PRO A 253 39.15 12.26 1.32
C PRO A 253 38.80 12.21 2.82
N ASP A 254 38.90 13.34 3.53
CA ASP A 254 38.49 13.49 4.93
C ASP A 254 36.98 13.23 5.15
N ALA A 255 36.14 13.55 4.16
CA ALA A 255 34.70 13.28 4.24
C ALA A 255 34.39 11.78 4.19
N LEU A 256 35.26 10.97 3.58
CA LEU A 256 35.10 9.52 3.52
C LEU A 256 35.43 8.84 4.85
N GLU A 257 36.32 9.43 5.68
CA GLU A 257 36.62 8.90 7.02
C GLU A 257 35.38 8.89 7.94
N VAL A 258 34.45 9.83 7.73
CA VAL A 258 33.18 9.89 8.47
C VAL A 258 32.25 8.74 8.07
N LEU A 259 32.24 8.36 6.79
CA LEU A 259 31.48 7.21 6.29
C LEU A 259 32.07 5.89 6.79
N ASP A 260 33.40 5.78 6.83
CA ASP A 260 34.09 4.57 7.30
C ASP A 260 33.76 4.26 8.78
N ARG A 261 33.62 5.31 9.61
CA ARG A 261 33.19 5.19 11.01
C ARG A 261 31.71 4.82 11.21
N SER A 262 30.87 5.02 10.19
CA SER A 262 29.41 4.80 10.29
C SER A 262 28.93 3.50 9.64
N VAL A 263 29.74 2.84 8.80
CA VAL A 263 29.44 1.53 8.18
C VAL A 263 29.99 0.35 8.99
N LEU A 264 30.87 0.59 9.97
CA LEU A 264 31.45 -0.43 10.86
C LEU A 264 30.70 -0.64 12.21
N LEU A 265 29.44 -0.21 12.31
CA LEU A 265 28.51 -0.52 13.42
C LEU A 265 27.38 -1.43 12.92
#